data_AF-A0A2J0JHT8-F1
#
_entry.id   AF-A0A2J0JHT8-F1
#
_cell.length_a   1.000
_cell.length_b   1.000
_cell.length_c   1.000
_cell.angle_alpha   90.00
_cell.angle_beta   90.00
_cell.angle_gamma   90.00
#
_symmetry.space_group_name_H-M   'P 1'
#
loop_
_entity.id
_entity.type
_entity.pdbx_description
1 polymer ?
#
loop_
_entity_poly.entity_id
_entity_poly.type
_entity_poly.pdbx_seq_one_letter_code
_entity_poly.pdbx_strand_id
1 'polypeptide(L)'
;PIPDIISPLIMSYTFNGNASDVIDNPTVAHPVALLFTANKNVNWVSIKIEKENNDSGVDIHKYYYPGNDCDGKNICTQDWDGKLIGELLQNNTAYKVKVRIRDLNDSEKNYDFISPYKIIVEM
;
A
#
# COMPACT_ATOMS: atom_id res chain seq x y z
N PRO A 1 19.38 7.76 27.51
CA PRO A 1 18.38 7.27 26.53
C PRO A 1 18.91 6.02 25.84
N ILE A 2 18.12 4.94 25.79
CA ILE A 2 18.45 3.75 25.00
C ILE A 2 18.19 4.12 23.53
N PRO A 3 19.16 3.98 22.62
CA PRO A 3 18.92 4.21 21.19
C PRO A 3 17.80 3.29 20.70
N ASP A 4 16.84 3.85 19.97
CA ASP A 4 15.83 3.06 19.26
C ASP A 4 16.50 2.41 18.05
N ILE A 5 16.72 1.10 18.15
CA ILE A 5 17.38 0.30 17.12
C ILE A 5 16.40 -0.61 16.36
N ILE A 6 15.11 -0.55 16.70
CA ILE A 6 14.11 -1.46 16.12
C ILE A 6 13.49 -0.78 14.91
N SER A 7 13.75 -1.23 13.69
CA SER A 7 13.10 -0.67 12.51
C SER A 7 11.57 -0.84 12.57
N PRO A 8 10.80 0.09 11.98
CA PRO A 8 9.36 -0.07 11.88
C PRO A 8 9.03 -1.28 11.00
N LEU A 9 8.00 -2.03 11.38
CA LEU A 9 7.55 -3.24 10.68
C LEU A 9 6.03 -3.24 10.59
N ILE A 10 5.48 -3.49 9.41
CA ILE A 10 4.06 -3.82 9.22
C ILE A 10 3.79 -5.19 9.88
N MET A 11 2.88 -5.19 10.84
CA MET A 11 2.45 -6.36 11.61
C MET A 11 1.20 -7.01 11.01
N SER A 12 0.32 -6.20 10.42
CA SER A 12 -0.91 -6.65 9.76
C SER A 12 -1.36 -5.65 8.71
N TYR A 13 -2.15 -6.12 7.76
CA TYR A 13 -2.84 -5.28 6.79
C TYR A 13 -4.13 -5.93 6.31
N THR A 14 -5.02 -5.10 5.77
CA THR A 14 -6.31 -5.50 5.20
C THR A 14 -6.62 -4.69 3.95
N PHE A 15 -7.39 -5.27 3.04
CA PHE A 15 -8.07 -4.55 1.96
C PHE A 15 -9.57 -4.49 2.25
N ASN A 16 -10.17 -3.30 2.17
CA ASN A 16 -11.59 -3.07 2.50
C ASN A 16 -11.99 -3.64 3.89
N GLY A 17 -11.06 -3.60 4.85
CA GLY A 17 -11.24 -4.14 6.20
C GLY A 17 -11.11 -5.66 6.34
N ASN A 18 -10.84 -6.38 5.25
CA ASN A 18 -10.69 -7.84 5.25
C ASN A 18 -9.21 -8.25 5.10
N ALA A 19 -8.79 -9.23 5.90
CA ALA A 19 -7.50 -9.90 5.74
C ALA A 19 -7.62 -11.02 4.68
N SER A 20 -7.87 -10.62 3.44
CA SER A 20 -8.01 -11.50 2.29
C SER A 20 -7.65 -10.73 1.02
N ASP A 21 -7.53 -11.46 -0.10
CA ASP A 21 -7.63 -10.83 -1.42
C ASP A 21 -8.93 -10.02 -1.50
N VAL A 22 -8.89 -8.96 -2.30
CA VAL A 22 -10.06 -8.17 -2.65
C VAL A 22 -10.30 -8.24 -4.15
N ILE A 23 -11.56 -8.45 -4.53
CA ILE A 23 -12.01 -8.43 -5.93
C ILE A 23 -12.96 -7.23 -6.05
N ASP A 24 -12.58 -6.21 -6.81
CA ASP A 24 -13.34 -4.95 -6.85
C ASP A 24 -13.11 -4.16 -8.15
N ASN A 25 -14.01 -3.21 -8.42
CA ASN A 25 -13.85 -2.17 -9.45
C ASN A 25 -13.57 -0.83 -8.75
N PRO A 26 -12.31 -0.52 -8.40
CA PRO A 26 -12.01 0.69 -7.65
C PRO A 26 -12.38 1.94 -8.46
N THR A 27 -13.21 2.78 -7.86
CA THR A 27 -13.63 4.08 -8.40
C THR A 27 -13.54 5.16 -7.33
N VAL A 28 -13.71 6.43 -7.71
CA VAL A 28 -13.76 7.53 -6.73
C VAL A 28 -14.88 7.35 -5.70
N ALA A 29 -16.02 6.76 -6.10
CA ALA A 29 -17.15 6.51 -5.20
C ALA A 29 -17.00 5.23 -4.38
N HIS A 30 -16.19 4.28 -4.84
CA HIS A 30 -15.96 2.98 -4.22
C HIS A 30 -14.47 2.63 -4.32
N PRO A 31 -13.60 3.26 -3.50
CA PRO A 31 -12.17 2.97 -3.54
C PRO A 31 -11.86 1.65 -2.83
N VAL A 32 -10.75 1.03 -3.20
CA VAL A 32 -10.15 -0.05 -2.41
C VAL A 32 -9.30 0.58 -1.30
N ALA A 33 -9.68 0.35 -0.05
CA ALA A 33 -9.00 0.87 1.14
C ALA A 33 -7.90 -0.11 1.60
N LEU A 34 -6.64 0.32 1.57
CA LEU A 34 -5.54 -0.33 2.28
C LEU A 34 -5.47 0.20 3.71
N LEU A 35 -5.53 -0.68 4.69
CA LEU A 35 -5.20 -0.37 6.08
C LEU A 35 -4.06 -1.27 6.53
N PHE A 36 -3.01 -0.70 7.13
CA PHE A 36 -1.96 -1.47 7.77
C PHE A 36 -1.63 -0.95 9.17
N THR A 37 -1.18 -1.86 10.04
CA THR A 37 -0.69 -1.55 11.39
C THR A 37 0.78 -1.89 11.50
N ALA A 38 1.59 -0.94 11.94
CA ALA A 38 3.00 -1.11 12.25
C ALA A 38 3.24 -1.41 13.74
N ASN A 39 4.38 -2.01 14.06
CA ASN A 39 4.81 -2.28 15.44
C ASN A 39 5.14 -1.01 16.25
N LYS A 40 5.27 0.15 15.59
CA LYS A 40 5.50 1.47 16.19
C LYS A 40 5.04 2.58 15.25
N ASN A 41 5.07 3.82 15.74
CA ASN A 41 4.70 4.98 14.93
C ASN A 41 5.70 5.19 13.79
N VAL A 42 5.16 5.55 12.62
CA VAL A 42 5.92 5.91 11.42
C VAL A 42 5.73 7.41 11.15
N ASN A 43 6.68 8.04 10.47
CA ASN A 43 6.72 9.47 10.20
C ASN A 43 6.84 9.79 8.72
N TRP A 44 6.97 8.75 7.92
CA TRP A 44 6.88 8.85 6.48
C TRP A 44 6.44 7.51 5.92
N VAL A 45 5.51 7.56 4.97
CA VAL A 45 4.99 6.39 4.27
C VAL A 45 4.96 6.66 2.77
N SER A 46 5.44 5.70 1.98
CA SER A 46 5.21 5.66 0.54
C SER A 46 4.59 4.33 0.15
N ILE A 47 3.50 4.39 -0.59
CA ILE A 47 2.80 3.21 -1.10
C ILE A 47 2.85 3.27 -2.61
N LYS A 48 3.21 2.15 -3.25
CA LYS A 48 3.14 1.97 -4.70
C LYS A 48 2.16 0.84 -4.99
N ILE A 49 1.09 1.14 -5.73
CA ILE A 49 0.21 0.11 -6.30
C ILE A 49 0.64 -0.08 -7.75
N GLU A 50 0.98 -1.30 -8.15
CA GLU A 50 1.44 -1.61 -9.51
C GLU A 50 0.86 -2.92 -10.02
N LYS A 51 0.73 -3.05 -11.34
CA LYS A 51 0.30 -4.29 -12.00
C LYS A 51 1.27 -5.42 -11.64
N GLU A 52 0.75 -6.60 -11.26
CA GLU A 52 1.60 -7.70 -10.83
C GLU A 52 2.48 -8.24 -11.97
N ASN A 53 1.85 -8.51 -13.13
CA ASN A 53 2.50 -8.99 -14.34
C ASN A 53 2.55 -7.87 -15.37
N ASN A 54 3.74 -7.33 -15.61
CA ASN A 54 3.93 -6.23 -16.54
C ASN A 54 4.47 -6.70 -17.89
N ASP A 55 3.65 -7.46 -18.61
CA ASP A 55 4.04 -8.09 -19.88
C ASP A 55 4.31 -7.06 -21.01
N SER A 56 3.82 -5.82 -20.86
CA SER A 56 4.02 -4.74 -21.84
C SER A 56 5.33 -3.96 -21.64
N GLY A 57 6.05 -4.18 -20.53
CA GLY A 57 7.25 -3.41 -20.18
C GLY A 57 6.99 -1.94 -19.79
N VAL A 58 5.71 -1.53 -19.69
CA VAL A 58 5.30 -0.17 -19.29
C VAL A 58 5.07 -0.14 -17.78
N ASP A 59 5.78 0.67 -17.01
CA ASP A 59 5.60 0.72 -15.54
C ASP A 59 4.21 1.29 -15.17
N ILE A 60 3.20 0.42 -15.08
CA ILE A 60 1.82 0.77 -14.74
C ILE A 60 1.67 0.80 -13.22
N HIS A 61 1.58 2.01 -12.65
CA HIS A 61 1.56 2.18 -11.20
C HIS A 61 0.95 3.49 -10.72
N LYS A 62 0.73 3.58 -9.40
CA LYS A 62 0.42 4.83 -8.71
C LYS A 62 1.18 4.90 -7.39
N TYR A 63 1.80 6.04 -7.13
CA TYR A 63 2.38 6.35 -5.82
C TYR A 63 1.41 7.15 -4.95
N TYR A 64 1.47 6.86 -3.66
CA TYR A 64 0.78 7.57 -2.60
C TYR A 64 1.75 7.96 -1.50
N TYR A 65 1.50 9.15 -0.94
CA TYR A 65 2.18 9.71 0.23
C TYR A 65 1.09 10.21 1.18
N PRO A 66 0.54 9.34 2.05
CA PRO A 66 -0.65 9.66 2.86
C PRO A 66 -0.46 10.84 3.83
N GLY A 67 0.79 11.20 4.15
CA GLY A 67 1.11 12.30 5.06
C GLY A 67 0.45 12.11 6.42
N ASN A 68 -0.30 13.11 6.88
CA ASN A 68 -0.97 13.12 8.19
C ASN A 68 -1.86 11.91 8.49
N ASP A 69 -2.33 11.19 7.47
CA ASP A 69 -3.10 9.96 7.69
C ASP A 69 -2.26 8.85 8.33
N CYS A 70 -0.93 8.90 8.18
CA CYS A 70 0.00 7.90 8.68
C CYS A 70 1.15 8.48 9.52
N ASP A 71 1.55 9.73 9.28
CA ASP A 71 2.65 10.37 9.98
C ASP A 71 2.34 10.56 11.48
N GLY A 72 3.27 10.12 12.33
CA GLY A 72 3.13 10.09 13.78
C GLY A 72 2.22 8.97 14.30
N LYS A 73 1.72 8.07 13.44
CA LYS A 73 0.77 6.99 13.80
C LYS A 73 1.36 5.62 13.52
N ASN A 74 0.85 4.60 14.19
CA ASN A 74 1.15 3.20 13.88
C ASN A 74 0.10 2.55 12.97
N ILE A 75 -1.04 3.20 12.75
CA ILE A 75 -2.08 2.78 11.80
C ILE A 75 -2.06 3.74 10.64
N CYS A 76 -2.08 3.19 9.43
CA CYS A 76 -2.07 3.94 8.19
C CYS A 76 -3.19 3.46 7.28
N THR A 77 -3.90 4.40 6.67
CA THR A 77 -4.98 4.15 5.72
C THR A 77 -4.69 4.84 4.40
N GLN A 78 -4.93 4.17 3.30
CA GLN A 78 -4.82 4.73 1.96
C GLN A 78 -5.88 4.14 1.04
N ASP A 79 -6.66 5.02 0.41
CA ASP A 79 -7.67 4.65 -0.57
C ASP A 79 -7.09 4.66 -1.99
N TRP A 80 -7.42 3.64 -2.78
CA TRP A 80 -7.13 3.57 -4.21
C TRP A 80 -8.41 3.64 -5.02
N ASP A 81 -8.52 4.67 -5.86
CA ASP A 81 -9.66 4.95 -6.73
C ASP A 81 -9.53 4.33 -8.15
N GLY A 82 -8.60 3.39 -8.33
CA GLY A 82 -8.35 2.74 -9.61
C GLY A 82 -7.50 3.54 -10.59
N LYS A 83 -7.06 4.76 -10.23
CA LYS A 83 -6.19 5.54 -11.12
C LYS A 83 -4.76 5.02 -11.12
N LEU A 84 -4.18 4.96 -12.31
CA LEU A 84 -2.80 4.54 -12.56
C LEU A 84 -2.11 5.53 -13.51
N ILE A 85 -0.80 5.56 -13.45
CA ILE A 85 0.09 6.15 -14.45
C ILE A 85 0.42 5.04 -15.45
N GLY A 86 0.43 5.37 -16.74
CA GLY A 86 0.80 4.45 -17.83
C GLY A 86 -0.39 3.99 -18.66
N GLU A 87 -1.36 3.32 -18.04
CA GLU A 87 -2.54 2.77 -18.73
C GLU A 87 -3.79 2.81 -17.84
N LEU A 88 -4.94 2.51 -18.45
CA LEU A 88 -6.19 2.27 -17.73
C LEU A 88 -6.15 0.95 -16.97
N LEU A 89 -7.04 0.84 -15.98
CA LEU A 89 -7.28 -0.38 -15.21
C LEU A 89 -7.67 -1.54 -16.14
N GLN A 90 -7.10 -2.73 -15.94
CA GLN A 90 -7.35 -3.90 -16.77
C GLN A 90 -8.24 -4.91 -16.04
N ASN A 91 -9.22 -5.48 -16.76
CA ASN A 91 -10.15 -6.45 -16.18
C ASN A 91 -9.43 -7.76 -15.83
N ASN A 92 -9.89 -8.44 -14.78
CA ASN A 92 -9.34 -9.70 -14.28
C ASN A 92 -7.81 -9.66 -14.10
N THR A 93 -7.30 -8.55 -13.55
CA THR A 93 -5.86 -8.29 -13.40
C THR A 93 -5.50 -8.09 -11.94
N ALA A 94 -4.44 -8.77 -11.49
CA ALA A 94 -3.91 -8.62 -10.15
C ALA A 94 -2.94 -7.42 -10.06
N TYR A 95 -3.08 -6.68 -8.96
CA TYR A 95 -2.24 -5.57 -8.56
C TYR A 95 -1.63 -5.86 -7.20
N LYS A 96 -0.34 -5.53 -7.05
CA LYS A 96 0.41 -5.68 -5.82
C LYS A 96 0.73 -4.33 -5.21
N VAL A 97 0.92 -4.33 -3.89
CA VAL A 97 1.18 -3.13 -3.11
C VAL A 97 2.58 -3.19 -2.51
N LYS A 98 3.44 -2.24 -2.88
CA LYS A 98 4.72 -2.00 -2.23
C LYS A 98 4.53 -0.94 -1.15
N VAL A 99 5.19 -1.11 -0.01
CA VAL A 99 5.13 -0.13 1.07
C VAL A 99 6.53 0.16 1.57
N ARG A 100 6.81 1.44 1.78
CA ARG A 100 8.00 1.93 2.47
C ARG A 100 7.54 2.70 3.68
N ILE A 101 8.08 2.37 4.85
CA ILE A 101 7.78 3.05 6.10
C ILE A 101 9.07 3.49 6.78
N ARG A 102 9.06 4.68 7.35
CA ARG A 102 10.18 5.25 8.10
C ARG A 102 9.69 5.89 9.38
N ASP A 103 10.47 5.83 10.45
CA ASP A 103 10.15 6.46 11.74
C ASP A 103 10.86 7.82 11.94
N LEU A 104 10.67 8.44 13.12
CA LEU A 104 11.32 9.70 13.52
C LEU A 104 12.85 9.63 13.59
N ASN A 105 13.43 8.43 13.72
CA ASN A 105 14.88 8.22 13.83
C ASN A 105 15.50 7.86 12.48
N ASP A 106 14.78 8.10 11.38
CA ASP A 106 15.15 7.76 10.00
C ASP A 106 15.41 6.26 9.75
N SER A 107 14.95 5.37 10.63
CA SER A 107 15.02 3.93 10.38
C SER A 107 13.90 3.52 9.43
N GLU A 108 14.28 2.91 8.31
CA GLU A 108 13.37 2.59 7.21
C GLU A 108 13.20 1.08 7.02
N LYS A 109 11.98 0.67 6.64
CA LYS A 109 11.67 -0.66 6.13
C LYS A 109 11.00 -0.58 4.77
N ASN A 110 11.53 -1.38 3.84
CA ASN A 110 11.03 -1.53 2.49
C ASN A 110 10.36 -2.90 2.32
N TYR A 111 9.16 -2.90 1.75
CA TYR A 111 8.41 -4.08 1.34
C TYR A 111 8.24 -4.05 -0.18
N ASP A 112 8.94 -4.94 -0.89
CA ASP A 112 8.80 -5.08 -2.35
C ASP A 112 7.41 -5.53 -2.76
N PHE A 113 6.68 -6.17 -1.86
CA PHE A 113 5.24 -6.38 -1.90
C PHE A 113 4.78 -6.82 -0.50
N ILE A 114 3.64 -6.30 -0.03
CA ILE A 114 2.96 -6.87 1.13
C ILE A 114 2.23 -8.15 0.71
N SER A 115 2.28 -9.17 1.55
CA SER A 115 1.85 -10.55 1.27
C SER A 115 1.11 -11.10 2.50
N PRO A 116 0.08 -11.94 2.34
CA PRO A 116 -0.24 -12.74 1.15
C PRO A 116 -1.32 -12.20 0.20
N TYR A 117 -2.06 -11.17 0.61
CA TYR A 117 -3.22 -10.66 -0.11
C TYR A 117 -2.89 -9.69 -1.24
N LYS A 118 -3.74 -9.68 -2.27
CA LYS A 118 -3.65 -8.84 -3.47
C LYS A 118 -4.98 -8.14 -3.79
N ILE A 119 -4.92 -7.21 -4.74
CA ILE A 119 -6.10 -6.57 -5.32
C ILE A 119 -6.32 -7.15 -6.71
N ILE A 120 -7.49 -7.72 -6.96
CA ILE A 120 -7.91 -8.24 -8.26
C ILE A 120 -8.97 -7.29 -8.80
N VAL A 121 -8.71 -6.72 -9.96
CA VAL A 121 -9.67 -5.81 -10.60
C VAL A 121 -10.68 -6.61 -11.41
N GLU A 122 -11.97 -6.37 -11.17
CA GLU A 122 -13.07 -6.87 -11.99
C GLU A 122 -14.03 -5.73 -12.33
N MET A 123 -14.28 -5.49 -13.63
CA MET A 123 -15.10 -4.37 -14.15
C MET A 123 -16.47 -4.80 -14.67
#